data_AF-A0A842RGB9-F1
#
_entry.id   AF-A0A842RGB9-F1
#
_cell.length_a   1.000
_cell.length_b   1.000
_cell.length_c   1.000
_cell.angle_alpha   90.00
_cell.angle_beta   90.00
_cell.angle_gamma   90.00
#
_symmetry.space_group_name_H-M   'P 1'
#
loop_
_entity.id
_entity.type
_entity.pdbx_description
1 polymer ?
#
loop_
_entity_poly.entity_id
_entity_poly.type
_entity_poly.pdbx_seq_one_letter_code
_entity_poly.pdbx_strand_id
1 'polypeptide(L)'
;MNGSIQKNNNLEAIINQLQSDDDAIRIKAIKQLSSLKKSEVKDAILPLIRCLHSSNPLVIIQALKTIGKFRVKQAIPAIFQILKRKHLIYKDSKGRIKILSEEDIAKSLKKMGRTAIPAILEEFKTYSPIRLPSNITIILADLLLKKEKTGSHGVTIYSLRKNAEKYIPYLLAFINSPENNDHARGDVAWLLGVINLESAIPNLVSLLMNCQTDAAQWGAVKALWNIGLKKDINEENLALIIEALEYATQLQSEDVRSTAMIALDRIRMRINMRTMDPNFPF
;
A
#
# COMPACT_ATOMS: atom_id res chain seq x y z
N MET A 1 -19.42 -31.58 -28.23
CA MET A 1 -20.02 -31.58 -26.88
C MET A 1 -19.13 -32.20 -25.80
N ASN A 2 -18.06 -32.96 -26.11
CA ASN A 2 -17.24 -33.64 -25.08
C ASN A 2 -16.23 -32.75 -24.33
N GLY A 3 -15.80 -31.62 -24.92
CA GLY A 3 -14.77 -30.76 -24.31
C GLY A 3 -15.23 -29.93 -23.10
N SER A 4 -16.53 -29.60 -23.02
CA SER A 4 -17.13 -28.89 -21.88
C SER A 4 -17.38 -29.81 -20.69
N ILE A 5 -17.79 -31.06 -20.94
CA ILE A 5 -18.09 -32.06 -19.90
C ILE A 5 -16.79 -32.56 -19.25
N GLN A 6 -15.74 -32.87 -20.03
CA GLN A 6 -14.43 -33.24 -19.48
C GLN A 6 -13.76 -32.11 -18.69
N LYS A 7 -13.95 -30.84 -19.08
CA LYS A 7 -13.46 -29.69 -18.32
C LYS A 7 -14.18 -29.53 -16.98
N ASN A 8 -15.49 -29.71 -16.94
CA ASN A 8 -16.26 -29.65 -15.68
C ASN A 8 -15.88 -30.77 -14.72
N ASN A 9 -15.74 -32.01 -15.19
CA ASN A 9 -15.30 -33.14 -14.35
C ASN A 9 -13.89 -32.91 -13.76
N ASN A 10 -13.01 -32.23 -14.50
CA ASN A 10 -11.66 -31.94 -14.00
C ASN A 10 -11.67 -30.84 -12.92
N LEU A 11 -12.54 -29.83 -13.03
CA LEU A 11 -12.67 -28.79 -12.00
C LEU A 11 -13.27 -29.35 -10.71
N GLU A 12 -14.30 -30.19 -10.79
CA GLU A 12 -14.90 -30.86 -9.62
C GLU A 12 -13.87 -31.73 -8.90
N ALA A 13 -13.06 -32.49 -9.64
CA ALA A 13 -11.97 -33.27 -9.07
C ALA A 13 -10.95 -32.39 -8.34
N ILE A 14 -10.56 -31.24 -8.93
CA ILE A 14 -9.67 -30.27 -8.27
C ILE A 14 -10.33 -29.70 -7.00
N ILE A 15 -11.62 -29.36 -7.04
CA ILE A 15 -12.37 -28.84 -5.88
C ILE A 15 -12.38 -29.86 -4.74
N ASN A 16 -12.59 -31.14 -5.03
CA ASN A 16 -12.54 -32.20 -4.03
C ASN A 16 -11.13 -32.34 -3.44
N GLN A 17 -10.08 -32.27 -4.27
CA GLN A 17 -8.69 -32.34 -3.80
C GLN A 17 -8.27 -31.13 -2.96
N LEU A 18 -8.83 -29.93 -3.19
CA LEU A 18 -8.60 -28.75 -2.34
C LEU A 18 -9.08 -28.97 -0.89
N GLN A 19 -10.01 -29.89 -0.69
CA GLN A 19 -10.61 -30.23 0.61
C GLN A 19 -10.00 -31.49 1.25
N SER A 20 -9.03 -32.14 0.58
CA SER A 20 -8.35 -33.31 1.14
C SER A 20 -7.64 -32.97 2.44
N ASP A 21 -7.60 -33.91 3.39
CA ASP A 21 -6.83 -33.76 4.63
C ASP A 21 -5.31 -33.74 4.38
N ASP A 22 -4.85 -34.33 3.28
CA ASP A 22 -3.44 -34.37 2.88
C ASP A 22 -2.99 -33.03 2.24
N ASP A 23 -2.03 -32.38 2.91
CA ASP A 23 -1.39 -31.15 2.45
C ASP A 23 -0.80 -31.24 1.03
N ALA A 24 -0.19 -32.36 0.68
CA ALA A 24 0.43 -32.57 -0.62
C ALA A 24 -0.63 -32.63 -1.73
N ILE A 25 -1.77 -33.28 -1.45
CA ILE A 25 -2.92 -33.32 -2.35
C ILE A 25 -3.49 -31.92 -2.52
N ARG A 26 -3.68 -31.16 -1.43
CA ARG A 26 -4.14 -29.76 -1.51
C ARG A 26 -3.17 -28.89 -2.32
N ILE A 27 -1.87 -28.98 -2.10
CA ILE A 27 -0.85 -28.21 -2.84
C ILE A 27 -0.91 -28.54 -4.34
N LYS A 28 -1.04 -29.83 -4.69
CA LYS A 28 -1.18 -30.26 -6.09
C LYS A 28 -2.44 -29.68 -6.73
N ALA A 29 -3.56 -29.72 -6.02
CA ALA A 29 -4.83 -29.14 -6.47
C ALA A 29 -4.72 -27.63 -6.67
N ILE A 30 -4.11 -26.88 -5.75
CA ILE A 30 -3.92 -25.43 -5.91
C ILE A 30 -3.02 -25.12 -7.11
N LYS A 31 -1.97 -25.91 -7.36
CA LYS A 31 -1.09 -25.75 -8.53
C LYS A 31 -1.85 -26.01 -9.83
N GLN A 32 -2.65 -27.06 -9.89
CA GLN A 32 -3.53 -27.36 -11.03
C GLN A 32 -4.55 -26.24 -11.24
N LEU A 33 -5.22 -25.78 -10.18
CA LEU A 33 -6.13 -24.65 -10.25
C LEU A 33 -5.42 -23.41 -10.79
N SER A 34 -4.17 -23.18 -10.41
CA SER A 34 -3.38 -22.04 -10.85
C SER A 34 -3.05 -22.06 -12.35
N SER A 35 -3.10 -23.21 -13.05
CA SER A 35 -2.89 -23.27 -14.50
C SER A 35 -4.14 -22.97 -15.31
N LEU A 36 -5.32 -22.93 -14.68
CA LEU A 36 -6.60 -22.61 -15.31
C LEU A 36 -6.78 -21.10 -15.55
N LYS A 37 -7.76 -20.76 -16.39
CA LYS A 37 -8.16 -19.36 -16.61
C LYS A 37 -9.05 -18.88 -15.46
N LYS A 38 -8.98 -17.58 -15.14
CA LYS A 38 -9.82 -16.97 -14.07
C LYS A 38 -11.33 -17.22 -14.27
N SER A 39 -11.79 -17.26 -15.53
CA SER A 39 -13.20 -17.52 -15.85
C SER A 39 -13.66 -18.93 -15.48
N GLU A 40 -12.74 -19.88 -15.36
CA GLU A 40 -12.99 -21.31 -15.13
C GLU A 40 -12.92 -21.69 -13.65
N VAL A 41 -12.51 -20.79 -12.75
CA VAL A 41 -12.25 -21.12 -11.34
C VAL A 41 -13.30 -20.58 -10.36
N LYS A 42 -14.46 -20.12 -10.85
CA LYS A 42 -15.51 -19.49 -10.02
C LYS A 42 -15.93 -20.39 -8.85
N ASP A 43 -16.23 -21.64 -9.13
CA ASP A 43 -16.72 -22.60 -8.12
C ASP A 43 -15.62 -23.05 -7.15
N ALA A 44 -14.35 -22.90 -7.56
CA ALA A 44 -13.19 -23.18 -6.72
C ALA A 44 -12.77 -21.99 -5.84
N ILE A 45 -13.40 -20.81 -5.95
CA ILE A 45 -13.02 -19.62 -5.16
C ILE A 45 -13.14 -19.90 -3.65
N LEU A 46 -14.29 -20.40 -3.19
CA LEU A 46 -14.50 -20.67 -1.77
C LEU A 46 -13.59 -21.79 -1.25
N PRO A 47 -13.47 -22.96 -1.92
CA PRO A 47 -12.46 -23.97 -1.57
C PRO A 47 -11.03 -23.41 -1.50
N LEU A 48 -10.63 -22.58 -2.47
CA LEU A 48 -9.32 -21.95 -2.48
C LEU A 48 -9.12 -20.97 -1.31
N ILE A 49 -10.15 -20.21 -0.92
CA ILE A 49 -10.10 -19.33 0.25
C ILE A 49 -9.94 -20.16 1.54
N ARG A 50 -10.62 -21.30 1.66
CA ARG A 50 -10.46 -22.21 2.82
C ARG A 50 -9.01 -22.68 2.98
N CYS A 51 -8.26 -22.85 1.90
CA CYS A 51 -6.83 -23.20 1.98
C CYS A 51 -5.98 -22.15 2.72
N LEU A 52 -6.40 -20.87 2.79
CA LEU A 52 -5.73 -19.84 3.60
C LEU A 52 -5.82 -20.10 5.10
N HIS A 53 -6.78 -20.92 5.55
CA HIS A 53 -6.97 -21.25 6.95
C HIS A 53 -6.11 -22.44 7.40
N SER A 54 -5.43 -23.12 6.48
CA SER A 54 -4.56 -24.27 6.76
C SER A 54 -3.52 -23.97 7.84
N SER A 55 -3.10 -25.00 8.57
CA SER A 55 -1.94 -24.94 9.47
C SER A 55 -0.62 -25.06 8.72
N ASN A 56 -0.62 -25.60 7.49
CA ASN A 56 0.59 -25.79 6.70
C ASN A 56 0.91 -24.53 5.88
N PRO A 57 2.06 -23.85 6.12
CA PRO A 57 2.36 -22.59 5.43
C PRO A 57 2.59 -22.77 3.92
N LEU A 58 2.97 -23.96 3.44
CA LEU A 58 3.10 -24.22 2.00
C LEU A 58 1.75 -24.18 1.29
N VAL A 59 0.70 -24.71 1.93
CA VAL A 59 -0.69 -24.63 1.42
C VAL A 59 -1.10 -23.16 1.36
N ILE A 60 -0.86 -22.39 2.43
CA ILE A 60 -1.20 -20.97 2.49
C ILE A 60 -0.47 -20.18 1.41
N ILE A 61 0.85 -20.35 1.23
CA ILE A 61 1.64 -19.63 0.23
C ILE A 61 1.16 -19.94 -1.18
N GLN A 62 0.87 -21.21 -1.46
CA GLN A 62 0.39 -21.61 -2.78
C GLN A 62 -1.01 -21.04 -3.04
N ALA A 63 -1.88 -21.02 -2.03
CA ALA A 63 -3.19 -20.38 -2.09
C ALA A 63 -3.06 -18.87 -2.31
N LEU A 64 -2.24 -18.16 -1.54
CA LEU A 64 -1.96 -16.72 -1.69
C LEU A 64 -1.49 -16.38 -3.11
N LYS A 65 -0.57 -17.17 -3.68
CA LYS A 65 -0.07 -16.97 -5.05
C LYS A 65 -1.20 -17.09 -6.09
N THR A 66 -2.03 -18.11 -5.97
CA THR A 66 -3.16 -18.37 -6.87
C THR A 66 -4.27 -17.32 -6.72
N ILE A 67 -4.61 -16.97 -5.48
CA ILE A 67 -5.57 -15.91 -5.12
C ILE A 67 -5.15 -14.55 -5.68
N GLY A 68 -3.87 -14.20 -5.53
CA GLY A 68 -3.31 -12.98 -6.12
C GLY A 68 -3.35 -13.00 -7.65
N LYS A 69 -2.97 -14.13 -8.28
CA LYS A 69 -3.04 -14.33 -9.75
C LYS A 69 -4.47 -14.11 -10.27
N PHE A 70 -5.46 -14.68 -9.60
CA PHE A 70 -6.87 -14.56 -9.99
C PHE A 70 -7.55 -13.30 -9.46
N ARG A 71 -6.85 -12.47 -8.68
CA ARG A 71 -7.39 -11.25 -8.07
C ARG A 71 -8.70 -11.52 -7.30
N VAL A 72 -8.68 -12.56 -6.47
CA VAL A 72 -9.85 -13.02 -5.69
C VAL A 72 -10.00 -12.11 -4.46
N LYS A 73 -10.75 -11.02 -4.61
CA LYS A 73 -10.95 -10.04 -3.53
C LYS A 73 -11.72 -10.60 -2.34
N GLN A 74 -12.58 -11.59 -2.56
CA GLN A 74 -13.30 -12.26 -1.47
C GLN A 74 -12.35 -12.94 -0.46
N ALA A 75 -11.09 -13.15 -0.83
CA ALA A 75 -10.08 -13.71 0.05
C ALA A 75 -9.48 -12.70 1.03
N ILE A 76 -9.70 -11.40 0.85
CA ILE A 76 -9.04 -10.34 1.65
C ILE A 76 -9.27 -10.51 3.16
N PRO A 77 -10.49 -10.79 3.67
CA PRO A 77 -10.68 -11.06 5.10
C PRO A 77 -9.83 -12.23 5.61
N ALA A 78 -9.77 -13.33 4.85
CA ALA A 78 -8.95 -14.49 5.19
C ALA A 78 -7.44 -14.18 5.13
N ILE A 79 -7.01 -13.33 4.18
CA ILE A 79 -5.63 -12.84 4.11
C ILE A 79 -5.28 -12.03 5.36
N PHE A 80 -6.19 -11.17 5.83
CA PHE A 80 -5.97 -10.37 7.04
C PHE A 80 -5.89 -11.23 8.31
N GLN A 81 -6.63 -12.33 8.37
CA GLN A 81 -6.49 -13.29 9.47
C GLN A 81 -5.10 -13.94 9.51
N ILE A 82 -4.44 -14.16 8.37
CA ILE A 82 -3.08 -14.72 8.34
C ILE A 82 -2.09 -13.78 9.04
N LEU A 83 -2.24 -12.46 8.88
CA LEU A 83 -1.37 -11.47 9.53
C LEU A 83 -1.44 -11.51 11.06
N LYS A 84 -2.57 -11.97 11.60
CA LYS A 84 -2.76 -12.11 13.05
C LYS A 84 -2.02 -13.35 13.59
N ARG A 85 -1.59 -14.28 12.72
CA ARG A 85 -0.90 -15.51 13.11
C ARG A 85 0.59 -15.22 13.29
N LYS A 86 1.14 -15.61 14.44
CA LYS A 86 2.58 -15.49 14.70
C LYS A 86 3.35 -16.59 13.96
N HIS A 87 4.46 -16.21 13.33
CA HIS A 87 5.56 -17.07 12.84
C HIS A 87 5.15 -18.40 12.17
N LEU A 88 4.64 -18.33 10.94
CA LEU A 88 4.34 -19.50 10.13
C LEU A 88 5.61 -20.02 9.44
N ILE A 89 6.31 -20.97 10.06
CA ILE A 89 7.60 -21.52 9.61
C ILE A 89 7.40 -22.74 8.68
N TYR A 90 8.16 -22.81 7.59
CA TYR A 90 8.15 -23.95 6.66
C TYR A 90 9.54 -24.24 6.06
N LYS A 91 9.72 -25.42 5.45
CA LYS A 91 10.93 -25.74 4.67
C LYS A 91 10.66 -25.55 3.18
N ASP A 92 11.54 -24.84 2.48
CA ASP A 92 11.47 -24.72 1.03
C ASP A 92 11.89 -26.03 0.33
N SER A 93 11.82 -26.07 -1.00
CA SER A 93 12.19 -27.25 -1.80
C SER A 93 13.67 -27.62 -1.71
N LYS A 94 14.51 -26.77 -1.10
CA LYS A 94 15.93 -27.00 -0.85
C LYS A 94 16.20 -27.30 0.63
N GLY A 95 15.14 -27.57 1.42
CA GLY A 95 15.23 -27.87 2.84
C GLY A 95 15.49 -26.68 3.76
N ARG A 96 15.49 -25.44 3.22
CA ARG A 96 15.82 -24.24 4.02
C ARG A 96 14.61 -23.80 4.83
N ILE A 97 14.84 -23.43 6.08
CA ILE A 97 13.80 -22.87 6.94
C ILE A 97 13.44 -21.47 6.42
N LYS A 98 12.14 -21.25 6.23
CA LYS A 98 11.52 -20.00 5.77
C LYS A 98 10.36 -19.66 6.68
N ILE A 99 10.02 -18.38 6.73
CA ILE A 99 8.85 -17.86 7.45
C ILE A 99 7.93 -17.29 6.38
N LEU A 100 6.65 -17.66 6.40
CA LEU A 100 5.64 -16.95 5.63
C LEU A 100 5.64 -15.51 6.12
N SER A 101 6.12 -14.64 5.26
CA SER A 101 6.39 -13.24 5.59
C SER A 101 5.21 -12.37 5.19
N GLU A 102 5.13 -11.19 5.78
CA GLU A 102 4.25 -10.14 5.30
C GLU A 102 4.50 -9.80 3.81
N GLU A 103 5.72 -10.03 3.30
CA GLU A 103 6.06 -9.84 1.89
C GLU A 103 5.31 -10.81 0.95
N ASP A 104 5.06 -12.05 1.37
CA ASP A 104 4.29 -13.03 0.59
C ASP A 104 2.83 -12.63 0.47
N ILE A 105 2.27 -12.16 1.59
CA ILE A 105 0.94 -11.54 1.64
C ILE A 105 0.93 -10.29 0.76
N ALA A 106 1.99 -9.49 0.83
CA ALA A 106 2.11 -8.26 0.07
C ALA A 106 2.11 -8.49 -1.44
N LYS A 107 2.88 -9.47 -1.91
CA LYS A 107 2.90 -9.90 -3.31
C LYS A 107 1.52 -10.35 -3.79
N SER A 108 0.74 -11.02 -2.95
CA SER A 108 -0.62 -11.43 -3.30
C SER A 108 -1.55 -10.23 -3.48
N LEU A 109 -1.62 -9.35 -2.48
CA LEU A 109 -2.45 -8.14 -2.51
C LEU A 109 -2.05 -7.20 -3.67
N LYS A 110 -0.75 -7.02 -3.91
CA LYS A 110 -0.23 -6.23 -5.03
C LYS A 110 -0.67 -6.76 -6.39
N LYS A 111 -0.74 -8.09 -6.58
CA LYS A 111 -1.26 -8.70 -7.82
C LYS A 111 -2.77 -8.46 -8.02
N MET A 112 -3.53 -8.32 -6.93
CA MET A 112 -4.95 -7.94 -7.00
C MET A 112 -5.13 -6.50 -7.51
N GLY A 113 -4.14 -5.64 -7.27
CA GLY A 113 -4.09 -4.27 -7.78
C GLY A 113 -5.12 -3.34 -7.10
N ARG A 114 -5.35 -2.17 -7.71
CA ARG A 114 -6.29 -1.13 -7.22
C ARG A 114 -7.69 -1.65 -6.91
N THR A 115 -8.10 -2.71 -7.60
CA THR A 115 -9.43 -3.28 -7.41
C THR A 115 -9.62 -3.91 -6.03
N ALA A 116 -8.53 -4.30 -5.34
CA ALA A 116 -8.58 -4.80 -3.96
C ALA A 116 -8.75 -3.70 -2.93
N ILE A 117 -8.39 -2.45 -3.26
CA ILE A 117 -8.40 -1.31 -2.34
C ILE A 117 -9.70 -1.29 -1.51
N PRO A 118 -10.93 -1.23 -2.06
CA PRO A 118 -12.14 -1.16 -1.23
C PRO A 118 -12.28 -2.26 -0.18
N ALA A 119 -11.95 -3.51 -0.52
CA ALA A 119 -12.08 -4.63 0.40
C ALA A 119 -10.95 -4.65 1.44
N ILE A 120 -9.72 -4.25 1.06
CA ILE A 120 -8.63 -4.06 2.02
C ILE A 120 -9.05 -2.98 3.03
N LEU A 121 -9.68 -1.90 2.56
CA LEU A 121 -10.13 -0.77 3.38
C LEU A 121 -11.26 -1.12 4.35
N GLU A 122 -12.19 -2.00 3.97
CA GLU A 122 -13.19 -2.51 4.91
C GLU A 122 -12.53 -3.31 6.04
N GLU A 123 -11.53 -4.14 5.75
CA GLU A 123 -10.76 -4.83 6.79
C GLU A 123 -10.04 -3.83 7.71
N PHE A 124 -9.45 -2.75 7.16
CA PHE A 124 -8.76 -1.72 7.94
C PHE A 124 -9.62 -1.06 9.01
N LYS A 125 -10.95 -0.88 8.79
CA LYS A 125 -11.85 -0.30 9.80
C LYS A 125 -11.90 -1.12 11.09
N THR A 126 -11.65 -2.43 10.99
CA THR A 126 -11.69 -3.34 12.13
C THR A 126 -10.39 -3.38 12.95
N TYR A 127 -9.34 -2.69 12.48
CA TYR A 127 -8.04 -2.62 13.14
C TYR A 127 -7.85 -1.25 13.82
N SER A 128 -7.19 -1.25 14.99
CA SER A 128 -6.68 -0.02 15.57
C SER A 128 -5.61 0.59 14.66
N PRO A 129 -5.59 1.92 14.42
CA PRO A 129 -4.61 2.59 13.56
C PRO A 129 -3.14 2.28 13.90
N ILE A 130 -2.87 1.92 15.16
CA ILE A 130 -1.53 1.64 15.69
C ILE A 130 -1.06 0.21 15.34
N ARG A 131 -1.97 -0.72 15.02
CA ARG A 131 -1.68 -2.16 14.94
C ARG A 131 -1.64 -2.72 13.51
N LEU A 132 -1.43 -1.87 12.52
CA LEU A 132 -1.39 -2.28 11.13
C LEU A 132 0.00 -2.82 10.77
N PRO A 133 0.09 -4.02 10.17
CA PRO A 133 1.36 -4.53 9.67
C PRO A 133 1.94 -3.56 8.65
N SER A 134 3.18 -3.12 8.86
CA SER A 134 3.77 -2.01 8.11
C SER A 134 3.75 -2.25 6.60
N ASN A 135 3.91 -3.52 6.20
CA ASN A 135 3.87 -3.93 4.80
C ASN A 135 2.51 -3.74 4.13
N ILE A 136 1.39 -3.76 4.86
CA ILE A 136 0.08 -3.54 4.23
C ILE A 136 -0.20 -2.07 3.99
N THR A 137 0.24 -1.20 4.90
CA THR A 137 0.16 0.23 4.65
C THR A 137 1.07 0.64 3.48
N ILE A 138 2.24 0.02 3.33
CA ILE A 138 3.09 0.16 2.12
C ILE A 138 2.35 -0.32 0.88
N ILE A 139 1.66 -1.47 0.92
CA ILE A 139 0.87 -1.94 -0.23
C ILE A 139 -0.25 -0.96 -0.54
N LEU A 140 -0.94 -0.41 0.46
CA LEU A 140 -1.96 0.60 0.22
C LEU A 140 -1.35 1.82 -0.45
N ALA A 141 -0.25 2.34 0.08
CA ALA A 141 0.50 3.45 -0.52
C ALA A 141 0.92 3.08 -1.96
N ASP A 142 1.63 1.98 -2.18
CA ASP A 142 2.02 1.49 -3.51
C ASP A 142 0.82 1.26 -4.43
N LEU A 143 -0.32 0.73 -3.98
CA LEU A 143 -1.50 0.52 -4.82
C LEU A 143 -2.20 1.84 -5.19
N LEU A 144 -2.19 2.81 -4.27
CA LEU A 144 -2.63 4.17 -4.55
C LEU A 144 -1.66 4.83 -5.55
N LEU A 145 -0.36 4.62 -5.39
CA LEU A 145 0.71 5.31 -6.12
C LEU A 145 1.14 4.63 -7.45
N LYS A 146 0.93 3.31 -7.65
CA LYS A 146 1.53 2.59 -8.81
C LYS A 146 0.90 2.94 -10.16
N LYS A 147 1.76 3.50 -11.03
CA LYS A 147 1.63 3.88 -12.44
C LYS A 147 0.61 4.98 -12.73
N GLU A 148 1.05 6.21 -12.47
CA GLU A 148 1.29 7.13 -13.59
C GLU A 148 2.49 6.58 -14.39
N LYS A 149 2.22 5.99 -15.56
CA LYS A 149 3.22 6.04 -16.62
C LYS A 149 3.13 7.46 -17.15
N THR A 150 4.24 8.17 -17.10
CA THR A 150 4.55 9.37 -17.88
C THR A 150 3.68 9.50 -19.13
N GLY A 151 2.85 10.56 -19.17
CA GLY A 151 2.02 10.91 -20.31
C GLY A 151 0.52 10.75 -20.06
N SER A 152 -0.15 11.88 -19.87
CA SER A 152 -1.60 12.10 -19.98
C SER A 152 -2.55 11.35 -19.01
N HIS A 153 -3.10 12.13 -18.07
CA HIS A 153 -4.48 12.13 -17.57
C HIS A 153 -5.19 10.78 -17.35
N GLY A 154 -5.54 10.44 -16.09
CA GLY A 154 -6.69 9.54 -15.90
C GLY A 154 -6.90 8.79 -14.57
N VAL A 155 -6.01 8.89 -13.58
CA VAL A 155 -6.47 8.75 -12.18
C VAL A 155 -6.29 10.11 -11.57
N THR A 156 -7.32 10.93 -11.70
CA THR A 156 -7.34 12.30 -11.21
C THR A 156 -6.86 12.30 -9.77
N ILE A 157 -6.00 13.26 -9.38
CA ILE A 157 -5.68 13.55 -7.96
C ILE A 157 -6.98 13.56 -7.12
N TYR A 158 -8.10 13.93 -7.72
CA TYR A 158 -9.45 13.79 -7.17
C TYR A 158 -9.86 12.36 -6.74
N SER A 159 -9.62 11.33 -7.57
CA SER A 159 -9.89 9.93 -7.22
C SER A 159 -8.94 9.42 -6.13
N LEU A 160 -7.69 9.88 -6.13
CA LEU A 160 -6.75 9.61 -5.04
C LEU A 160 -7.19 10.29 -3.75
N ARG A 161 -7.55 11.57 -3.81
CA ARG A 161 -8.04 12.39 -2.70
C ARG A 161 -9.34 11.84 -2.10
N LYS A 162 -10.36 11.58 -2.92
CA LYS A 162 -11.66 11.02 -2.49
C LYS A 162 -11.51 9.66 -1.80
N ASN A 163 -10.56 8.84 -2.24
CA ASN A 163 -10.25 7.60 -1.55
C ASN A 163 -9.41 7.87 -0.29
N ALA A 164 -8.33 8.65 -0.38
CA ALA A 164 -7.41 8.94 0.72
C ALA A 164 -8.06 9.68 1.90
N GLU A 165 -9.08 10.51 1.68
CA GLU A 165 -9.84 11.23 2.72
C GLU A 165 -10.38 10.28 3.80
N LYS A 166 -10.88 9.11 3.40
CA LYS A 166 -11.38 8.09 4.33
C LYS A 166 -10.27 7.45 5.19
N TYR A 167 -9.01 7.65 4.81
CA TYR A 167 -7.85 6.98 5.41
C TYR A 167 -6.89 7.93 6.11
N ILE A 168 -7.23 9.23 6.16
CA ILE A 168 -6.44 10.25 6.83
C ILE A 168 -5.98 9.79 8.22
N PRO A 169 -6.85 9.30 9.13
CA PRO A 169 -6.41 8.89 10.47
C PRO A 169 -5.36 7.78 10.45
N TYR A 170 -5.46 6.83 9.50
CA TYR A 170 -4.54 5.71 9.37
C TYR A 170 -3.20 6.12 8.75
N LEU A 171 -3.24 6.98 7.73
CA LEU A 171 -2.02 7.51 7.11
C LEU A 171 -1.24 8.38 8.10
N LEU A 172 -1.93 9.21 8.90
CA LEU A 172 -1.33 10.02 9.95
C LEU A 172 -0.75 9.16 11.10
N ALA A 173 -1.47 8.12 11.53
CA ALA A 173 -0.95 7.18 12.52
C ALA A 173 0.29 6.42 12.01
N PHE A 174 0.30 6.06 10.73
CA PHE A 174 1.42 5.34 10.13
C PHE A 174 2.71 6.15 10.11
N ILE A 175 2.67 7.41 9.67
CA ILE A 175 3.86 8.26 9.62
C ILE A 175 4.41 8.60 11.01
N ASN A 176 3.54 8.64 12.02
CA ASN A 176 3.93 8.93 13.40
C ASN A 176 4.48 7.72 14.16
N SER A 177 4.20 6.49 13.73
CA SER A 177 4.68 5.31 14.44
C SER A 177 6.16 5.05 14.10
N PRO A 178 7.08 5.14 15.08
CA PRO A 178 8.51 4.92 14.86
C PRO A 178 8.85 3.45 14.58
N GLU A 179 7.94 2.53 14.85
CA GLU A 179 8.10 1.10 14.54
C GLU A 179 7.98 0.81 13.03
N ASN A 180 7.40 1.74 12.27
CA ASN A 180 7.24 1.58 10.83
C ASN A 180 8.55 1.86 10.10
N ASN A 181 8.77 1.11 9.01
CA ASN A 181 9.91 1.33 8.13
C ASN A 181 9.95 2.77 7.59
N ASP A 182 11.10 3.42 7.69
CA ASP A 182 11.20 4.83 7.33
C ASP A 182 10.99 5.14 5.83
N HIS A 183 11.38 4.23 4.93
CA HIS A 183 11.09 4.43 3.50
C HIS A 183 9.58 4.45 3.27
N ALA A 184 8.86 3.56 3.95
CA ALA A 184 7.41 3.53 3.92
C ALA A 184 6.78 4.80 4.49
N ARG A 185 7.33 5.33 5.59
CA ARG A 185 6.87 6.58 6.20
C ARG A 185 7.07 7.74 5.23
N GLY A 186 8.19 7.76 4.50
CA GLY A 186 8.46 8.70 3.41
C GLY A 186 7.46 8.60 2.24
N ASP A 187 7.14 7.38 1.79
CA ASP A 187 6.13 7.15 0.74
C ASP A 187 4.75 7.67 1.14
N VAL A 188 4.34 7.42 2.39
CA VAL A 188 3.06 7.91 2.92
C VAL A 188 3.09 9.43 3.08
N ALA A 189 4.18 10.00 3.56
CA ALA A 189 4.33 11.46 3.63
C ALA A 189 4.16 12.10 2.24
N TRP A 190 4.85 11.57 1.24
CA TRP A 190 4.73 12.03 -0.14
C TRP A 190 3.28 11.96 -0.65
N LEU A 191 2.57 10.85 -0.39
CA LEU A 191 1.14 10.71 -0.72
C LEU A 191 0.28 11.81 -0.07
N LEU A 192 0.51 12.12 1.21
CA LEU A 192 -0.23 13.18 1.93
C LEU A 192 -0.03 14.55 1.29
N GLY A 193 1.17 14.81 0.77
CA GLY A 193 1.46 15.98 -0.04
C GLY A 193 0.73 16.02 -1.38
N VAL A 194 0.72 14.89 -2.11
CA VAL A 194 0.02 14.77 -3.40
C VAL A 194 -1.48 15.03 -3.27
N ILE A 195 -2.11 14.57 -2.18
CA ILE A 195 -3.53 14.85 -1.91
C ILE A 195 -3.78 16.25 -1.32
N ASN A 196 -2.72 17.04 -1.09
CA ASN A 196 -2.75 18.37 -0.46
C ASN A 196 -3.49 18.37 0.88
N LEU A 197 -3.13 17.45 1.78
CA LEU A 197 -3.74 17.35 3.11
C LEU A 197 -3.08 18.30 4.11
N GLU A 198 -3.63 19.50 4.26
CA GLU A 198 -3.12 20.50 5.22
C GLU A 198 -3.12 20.02 6.67
N SER A 199 -4.12 19.22 7.09
CA SER A 199 -4.15 18.68 8.44
C SER A 199 -3.01 17.70 8.75
N ALA A 200 -2.23 17.27 7.74
CA ALA A 200 -1.05 16.44 7.92
C ALA A 200 0.22 17.24 8.26
N ILE A 201 0.21 18.57 8.12
CA ILE A 201 1.41 19.40 8.30
C ILE A 201 2.12 19.09 9.64
N PRO A 202 1.44 19.06 10.80
CA PRO A 202 2.13 18.76 12.07
C PRO A 202 2.83 17.39 12.06
N ASN A 203 2.22 16.39 11.44
CA ASN A 203 2.79 15.05 11.33
C ASN A 203 3.96 15.00 10.35
N LEU A 204 3.89 15.74 9.24
CA LEU A 204 4.97 15.86 8.25
C LEU A 204 6.18 16.60 8.84
N VAL A 205 5.93 17.68 9.60
CA VAL A 205 6.97 18.40 10.34
C VAL A 205 7.63 17.50 11.38
N SER A 206 6.82 16.78 12.17
CA SER A 206 7.33 15.79 13.13
C SER A 206 8.16 14.70 12.45
N LEU A 207 7.72 14.17 11.31
CA LEU A 207 8.47 13.17 10.55
C LEU A 207 9.83 13.71 10.08
N LEU A 208 9.87 14.95 9.59
CA LEU A 208 11.08 15.60 9.13
C LEU A 208 12.09 15.83 10.27
N MET A 209 11.61 16.30 11.42
CA MET A 209 12.47 16.67 12.56
C MET A 209 12.95 15.47 13.38
N ASN A 210 12.11 14.43 13.49
CA ASN A 210 12.34 13.32 14.43
C ASN A 210 12.82 12.03 13.76
N CYS A 211 12.95 12.00 12.43
CA CYS A 211 13.47 10.84 11.71
C CYS A 211 14.94 11.04 11.33
N GLN A 212 15.72 9.96 11.36
CA GLN A 212 17.15 9.98 11.04
C GLN A 212 17.46 9.61 9.58
N THR A 213 16.48 9.08 8.84
CA THR A 213 16.73 8.59 7.49
C THR A 213 16.30 9.57 6.42
N ASP A 214 17.15 9.69 5.41
CA ASP A 214 16.96 10.57 4.26
C ASP A 214 15.65 10.31 3.53
N ALA A 215 15.22 9.05 3.42
CA ALA A 215 13.99 8.69 2.69
C ALA A 215 12.71 9.27 3.34
N ALA A 216 12.60 9.18 4.66
CA ALA A 216 11.47 9.72 5.41
C ALA A 216 11.47 11.26 5.37
N GLN A 217 12.63 11.86 5.61
CA GLN A 217 12.83 13.31 5.57
C GLN A 217 12.54 13.88 4.18
N TRP A 218 13.04 13.23 3.12
CA TRP A 218 12.78 13.63 1.75
C TRP A 218 11.30 13.56 1.40
N GLY A 219 10.61 12.48 1.80
CA GLY A 219 9.17 12.34 1.63
C GLY A 219 8.38 13.46 2.31
N ALA A 220 8.77 13.84 3.53
CA ALA A 220 8.20 14.97 4.25
C ALA A 220 8.44 16.30 3.54
N VAL A 221 9.67 16.59 3.10
CA VAL A 221 10.02 17.81 2.36
C VAL A 221 9.19 17.94 1.08
N LYS A 222 9.09 16.86 0.27
CA LYS A 222 8.26 16.87 -0.94
C LYS A 222 6.78 17.11 -0.63
N ALA A 223 6.30 16.59 0.49
CA ALA A 223 4.92 16.76 0.89
C ALA A 223 4.61 18.20 1.32
N LEU A 224 5.47 18.77 2.17
CA LEU A 224 5.38 20.16 2.63
C LEU A 224 5.50 21.13 1.45
N TRP A 225 6.40 20.86 0.48
CA TRP A 225 6.48 21.62 -0.76
C TRP A 225 5.15 21.63 -1.51
N ASN A 226 4.57 20.46 -1.77
CA ASN A 226 3.30 20.36 -2.50
C ASN A 226 2.18 21.14 -1.79
N ILE A 227 2.06 20.97 -0.47
CA ILE A 227 1.04 21.65 0.34
C ILE A 227 1.27 23.17 0.35
N GLY A 228 2.52 23.62 0.48
CA GLY A 228 2.88 25.05 0.49
C GLY A 228 2.59 25.77 -0.83
N LEU A 229 2.45 25.02 -1.93
CA LEU A 229 2.00 25.56 -3.22
C LEU A 229 0.47 25.55 -3.41
N LYS A 230 -0.31 25.20 -2.38
CA LYS A 230 -1.77 25.23 -2.45
C LYS A 230 -2.28 26.69 -2.50
N LYS A 231 -3.32 26.96 -3.32
CA LYS A 231 -3.90 28.30 -3.52
C LYS A 231 -4.41 28.92 -2.22
N ASP A 232 -5.14 28.14 -1.44
CA ASP A 232 -5.89 28.64 -0.30
C ASP A 232 -5.30 28.14 1.02
N ILE A 233 -3.97 27.97 1.08
CA ILE A 233 -3.27 27.64 2.33
C ILE A 233 -3.34 28.84 3.28
N ASN A 234 -3.63 28.57 4.55
CA ASN A 234 -3.63 29.62 5.57
C ASN A 234 -2.19 30.03 5.95
N GLU A 235 -2.04 31.24 6.50
CA GLU A 235 -0.72 31.81 6.81
C GLU A 235 0.02 31.03 7.91
N GLU A 236 -0.70 30.50 8.90
CA GLU A 236 -0.12 29.68 9.97
C GLU A 236 0.52 28.40 9.44
N ASN A 237 -0.20 27.66 8.59
CA ASN A 237 0.29 26.46 7.91
C ASN A 237 1.47 26.77 6.99
N LEU A 238 1.41 27.91 6.29
CA LEU A 238 2.50 28.35 5.41
C LEU A 238 3.77 28.68 6.21
N ALA A 239 3.63 29.36 7.36
CA ALA A 239 4.74 29.65 8.26
C ALA A 239 5.39 28.36 8.78
N LEU A 240 4.59 27.40 9.25
CA LEU A 240 5.08 26.09 9.71
C LEU A 240 5.83 25.33 8.60
N ILE A 241 5.32 25.38 7.36
CA ILE A 241 6.00 24.76 6.21
C ILE A 241 7.34 25.43 5.94
N ILE A 242 7.41 26.76 5.95
CA ILE A 242 8.65 27.49 5.71
C ILE A 242 9.69 27.16 6.78
N GLU A 243 9.32 27.20 8.06
CA GLU A 243 10.21 26.86 9.18
C GLU A 243 10.75 25.43 9.05
N ALA A 244 9.86 24.48 8.74
CA ALA A 244 10.25 23.08 8.54
C ALA A 244 11.20 22.89 7.33
N LEU A 245 10.95 23.59 6.22
CA LEU A 245 11.82 23.53 5.05
C LEU A 245 13.17 24.22 5.30
N GLU A 246 13.22 25.31 6.08
CA GLU A 246 14.47 25.96 6.51
C GLU A 246 15.30 25.05 7.41
N TYR A 247 14.66 24.32 8.33
CA TYR A 247 15.33 23.26 9.07
C TYR A 247 15.92 22.21 8.10
N ALA A 248 15.16 21.79 7.09
CA ALA A 248 15.62 20.78 6.13
C ALA A 248 16.83 21.23 5.29
N THR A 249 17.03 22.53 5.07
CA THR A 249 18.24 23.01 4.35
C THR A 249 19.52 22.81 5.16
N GLN A 250 19.42 22.58 6.46
CA GLN A 250 20.56 22.36 7.35
C GLN A 250 20.89 20.87 7.56
N LEU A 251 20.10 19.97 6.96
CA LEU A 251 20.32 18.54 7.08
C LEU A 251 21.53 18.08 6.26
N GLN A 252 22.14 16.98 6.73
CA GLN A 252 23.34 16.40 6.11
C GLN A 252 23.06 15.85 4.71
N SER A 253 21.86 15.28 4.51
CA SER A 253 21.45 14.69 3.24
C SER A 253 21.36 15.75 2.13
N GLU A 254 22.14 15.55 1.06
CA GLU A 254 22.14 16.46 -0.10
C GLU A 254 20.80 16.48 -0.82
N ASP A 255 20.15 15.32 -0.96
CA ASP A 255 18.84 15.20 -1.60
C ASP A 255 17.76 15.96 -0.84
N VAL A 256 17.76 15.84 0.49
CA VAL A 256 16.81 16.55 1.37
C VAL A 256 17.06 18.05 1.32
N ARG A 257 18.32 18.48 1.49
CA ARG A 257 18.73 19.89 1.50
C ARG A 257 18.41 20.59 0.19
N SER A 258 18.83 20.02 -0.94
CA SER A 258 18.62 20.62 -2.27
C SER A 258 17.13 20.72 -2.61
N THR A 259 16.35 19.69 -2.28
CA THR A 259 14.89 19.69 -2.47
C THR A 259 14.22 20.77 -1.62
N ALA A 260 14.65 20.93 -0.37
CA ALA A 260 14.11 21.95 0.54
C ALA A 260 14.42 23.38 0.07
N MET A 261 15.63 23.64 -0.42
CA MET A 261 16.00 24.93 -1.02
C MET A 261 15.10 25.28 -2.22
N ILE A 262 14.92 24.33 -3.14
CA ILE A 262 14.05 24.53 -4.31
C ILE A 262 12.60 24.78 -3.87
N ALA A 263 12.12 24.05 -2.86
CA ALA A 263 10.78 24.23 -2.32
C ALA A 263 10.59 25.64 -1.75
N LEU A 264 11.54 26.11 -0.93
CA LEU A 264 11.52 27.45 -0.35
C LEU A 264 11.52 28.53 -1.43
N ASP A 265 12.39 28.42 -2.43
CA ASP A 265 12.46 29.39 -3.53
C ASP A 265 11.12 29.49 -4.28
N ARG A 266 10.49 28.34 -4.57
CA ARG A 266 9.19 28.29 -5.25
C ARG A 266 8.06 28.87 -4.40
N ILE A 267 8.04 28.57 -3.10
CA ILE A 267 7.04 29.08 -2.17
C ILE A 267 7.20 30.60 -1.98
N ARG A 268 8.43 31.08 -1.76
CA ARG A 268 8.73 32.51 -1.59
C ARG A 268 8.45 33.31 -2.86
N MET A 269 8.82 32.77 -4.03
CA MET A 269 8.48 33.38 -5.32
C MET A 269 6.96 33.56 -5.47
N ARG A 270 6.18 32.54 -5.09
CA ARG A 270 4.72 32.60 -5.12
C ARG A 270 4.15 33.65 -4.16
N ILE A 271 4.68 33.73 -2.93
CA ILE A 271 4.28 34.76 -1.96
C ILE A 271 4.53 36.14 -2.56
N ASN A 272 5.72 36.39 -3.12
CA ASN A 272 6.07 37.65 -3.77
C ASN A 272 5.18 37.98 -4.98
N MET A 273 4.81 36.99 -5.79
CA MET A 273 3.89 37.24 -6.91
C MET A 273 2.49 37.63 -6.42
N ARG A 274 2.01 37.04 -5.32
CA ARG A 274 0.72 37.39 -4.71
C ARG A 274 0.71 38.77 -4.06
N THR A 275 1.83 39.21 -3.48
CA THR A 275 1.92 40.57 -2.94
C THR A 275 1.91 41.62 -4.05
N MET A 276 2.42 41.28 -5.25
CA MET A 276 2.40 42.15 -6.42
C MET A 276 1.06 42.14 -7.16
N ASP A 277 0.42 40.97 -7.30
CA ASP A 277 -0.89 40.81 -7.92
C ASP A 277 -1.73 39.76 -7.15
N PRO A 278 -2.75 40.18 -6.38
CA PRO A 278 -3.63 39.27 -5.64
C PRO A 278 -4.40 38.28 -6.52
N ASN A 279 -4.57 38.59 -7.82
CA ASN A 279 -5.29 37.77 -8.79
C ASN A 279 -4.36 36.91 -9.67
N PHE A 280 -3.05 36.92 -9.44
CA PHE A 280 -2.08 36.19 -10.24
C PHE A 280 -2.48 34.71 -10.43
N PRO A 281 -2.84 34.29 -11.64
CA PRO A 281 -3.30 32.92 -11.91
C PRO A 281 -2.10 31.98 -12.09
N PHE A 282 -2.30 30.71 -11.74
CA PHE A 282 -1.33 29.63 -11.98
C PHE A 282 -1.30 29.21 -13.44
#